data_AF-A0A9D2E391-F1
#
_entry.id   AF-A0A9D2E391-F1
#
_cell.length_a   1.000
_cell.length_b   1.000
_cell.length_c   1.000
_cell.angle_alpha   90.00
_cell.angle_beta   90.00
_cell.angle_gamma   90.00
#
_symmetry.space_group_name_H-M   'P 1'
#
loop_
_entity.id
_entity.type
_entity.pdbx_description
1 polymer ?
#
loop_
_entity_poly.entity_id
_entity_poly.type
_entity_poly.pdbx_seq_one_letter_code
_entity_poly.pdbx_strand_id
1 'polypeptide(L)'
;MTRCFRFLLRFSLINLGIFAAVAAVIVGGAFVTDVPSGNTNLFSTYFDGFPALSLFILFMMAFSMTSTLTLALNFGATRKALFGALQGVLVIYAVGGWVISALFSSVPVWFGWPREGAAAVLMLNSGPAFLAALAAATVFGVLSGVMMARSRLLGSMVLILAMLLMIVGIFWLVITGGSFSGSMWGDLPWLLPLVLGLAAVVADVFLYRYLKGYVVR
;
A
#
# COMPACT_ATOMS: atom_id res chain seq x y z
N MET A 1 -0.76 -10.30 -24.87
CA MET A 1 -0.10 -10.37 -23.55
C MET A 1 0.84 -9.20 -23.32
N THR A 2 1.93 -9.10 -24.09
CA THR A 2 3.03 -8.13 -23.85
C THR A 2 2.63 -6.66 -23.96
N ARG A 3 1.70 -6.30 -24.87
CA ARG A 3 1.25 -4.90 -25.04
C ARG A 3 0.42 -4.38 -23.85
N CYS A 4 -0.52 -5.19 -23.36
CA CYS A 4 -1.37 -4.86 -22.21
C CYS A 4 -0.55 -4.77 -20.92
N PHE A 5 0.32 -5.76 -20.66
CA PHE A 5 1.23 -5.70 -19.51
C PHE A 5 2.18 -4.50 -19.58
N ARG A 6 2.75 -4.20 -20.75
CA ARG A 6 3.64 -3.02 -20.92
C ARG A 6 2.91 -1.70 -20.67
N PHE A 7 1.65 -1.59 -21.06
CA PHE A 7 0.82 -0.41 -20.78
C PHE A 7 0.57 -0.26 -19.27
N LEU A 8 0.08 -1.32 -18.62
CA LEU A 8 -0.17 -1.32 -17.18
C LEU A 8 1.10 -1.08 -16.36
N LEU A 9 2.23 -1.64 -16.81
CA LEU A 9 3.54 -1.46 -16.18
C LEU A 9 4.00 0.00 -16.28
N ARG A 10 3.90 0.64 -17.46
CA ARG A 10 4.26 2.06 -17.60
C ARG A 10 3.42 2.95 -16.69
N PHE A 11 2.10 2.70 -16.63
CA PHE A 11 1.20 3.43 -15.74
C PHE A 11 1.56 3.22 -14.27
N SER A 12 1.85 1.97 -13.88
CA SER A 12 2.27 1.62 -12.52
C SER A 12 3.58 2.29 -12.12
N LEU A 13 4.58 2.33 -13.01
CA LEU A 13 5.84 3.02 -12.75
C LEU A 13 5.67 4.52 -12.59
N ILE A 14 4.78 5.16 -13.35
CA ILE A 14 4.48 6.60 -13.19
C ILE A 14 3.86 6.84 -11.80
N ASN A 15 2.91 6.00 -11.39
CA ASN A 15 2.30 6.11 -10.06
C ASN A 15 3.33 5.93 -8.93
N LEU A 16 4.22 4.94 -9.05
CA LEU A 16 5.32 4.77 -8.10
C LEU A 16 6.29 5.95 -8.11
N GLY A 17 6.55 6.55 -9.27
CA GLY A 17 7.33 7.78 -9.38
C GLY A 17 6.69 8.95 -8.63
N ILE A 18 5.37 9.10 -8.72
CA ILE A 18 4.62 10.10 -7.93
C ILE A 18 4.72 9.79 -6.44
N PHE A 19 4.59 8.52 -6.03
CA PHE A 19 4.75 8.14 -4.63
C PHE A 19 6.15 8.48 -4.10
N ALA A 20 7.19 8.16 -4.87
CA ALA A 20 8.57 8.50 -4.53
C ALA A 20 8.80 10.02 -4.46
N ALA A 21 8.18 10.79 -5.36
CA ALA A 21 8.25 12.25 -5.34
C ALA A 21 7.59 12.84 -4.08
N VAL A 22 6.42 12.34 -3.67
CA VAL A 22 5.77 12.76 -2.43
C VAL A 22 6.66 12.45 -1.21
N ALA A 23 7.25 11.25 -1.17
CA ALA A 23 8.19 10.88 -0.12
C ALA A 23 9.40 11.83 -0.08
N ALA A 24 9.97 12.17 -1.24
CA ALA A 24 11.08 13.11 -1.35
C ALA A 24 10.72 14.53 -0.88
N VAL A 25 9.50 15.01 -1.17
CA VAL A 25 9.01 16.31 -0.69
C VAL A 25 8.90 16.32 0.84
N ILE A 26 8.40 15.25 1.45
CA ILE A 26 8.29 15.15 2.91
C ILE A 26 9.70 15.16 3.54
N VAL A 27 10.64 14.40 2.98
CA VAL A 27 12.04 14.37 3.46
C VAL A 27 12.70 15.75 3.29
N GLY A 28 12.61 16.35 2.11
CA GLY A 28 13.20 17.66 1.83
C GLY A 28 12.61 18.77 2.71
N GLY A 29 11.29 18.77 2.89
CA GLY A 29 10.61 19.69 3.79
C GLY A 29 11.03 19.50 5.25
N ALA A 30 11.24 18.27 5.70
CA ALA A 30 11.76 17.99 7.03
C ALA A 30 13.17 18.57 7.24
N PHE A 31 14.07 18.46 6.24
CA PHE A 31 15.39 19.08 6.29
C PHE A 31 15.33 20.61 6.32
N VAL A 32 14.51 21.23 5.47
CA VAL A 32 14.41 22.70 5.38
C VAL A 32 13.82 23.32 6.65
N THR A 33 13.03 22.55 7.41
CA THR A 33 12.31 23.05 8.58
C THR A 33 12.94 22.62 9.92
N ASP A 34 14.19 22.14 9.88
CA ASP A 34 14.99 21.74 11.05
C ASP A 34 14.35 20.64 11.92
N VAL A 35 13.54 19.75 11.32
CA VAL A 35 13.09 18.51 11.99
C VAL A 35 14.27 17.66 12.50
N PRO A 36 15.41 17.53 11.79
CA PRO A 36 16.59 16.82 12.31
C PRO A 36 17.12 17.38 13.63
N SER A 37 16.86 18.66 13.93
CA SER A 37 17.32 19.33 15.14
C SER A 37 16.31 19.22 16.30
N GLY A 38 15.23 18.45 16.13
CA GLY A 38 14.18 18.25 17.12
C GLY A 38 12.98 19.18 16.98
N ASN A 39 12.86 19.93 15.89
CA ASN A 39 11.72 20.83 15.67
C ASN A 39 10.43 20.05 15.37
N THR A 40 9.34 20.40 16.06
CA THR A 40 8.03 19.78 15.87
C THR A 40 7.16 20.65 14.96
N ASN A 41 6.97 20.20 13.73
CA ASN A 41 6.19 20.91 12.72
C ASN A 41 5.38 19.93 11.87
N LEU A 42 4.66 20.46 10.88
CA LEU A 42 3.81 19.68 9.98
C LEU A 42 4.59 18.59 9.22
N PHE A 43 5.85 18.83 8.83
CA PHE A 43 6.68 17.79 8.20
C PHE A 43 7.08 16.70 9.19
N SER A 44 7.29 17.03 10.47
CA SER A 44 7.52 16.04 11.51
C SER A 44 6.32 15.08 11.64
N THR A 45 5.09 15.62 11.68
CA THR A 45 3.86 14.81 11.74
C THR A 45 3.67 13.94 10.49
N TYR A 46 3.89 14.49 9.29
CA TYR A 46 3.80 13.72 8.05
C TYR A 46 4.86 12.63 7.96
N PHE A 47 6.04 12.88 8.54
CA PHE A 47 7.11 11.90 8.61
C PHE A 47 6.73 10.72 9.52
N ASP A 48 6.19 10.98 10.71
CA ASP A 48 5.71 9.92 11.62
C ASP A 48 4.53 9.15 11.03
N GLY A 49 3.61 9.85 10.37
CA GLY A 49 2.43 9.27 9.71
C GLY A 49 2.73 8.56 8.39
N PHE A 50 3.97 8.59 7.89
CA PHE A 50 4.32 8.08 6.57
C PHE A 50 3.95 6.60 6.33
N PRO A 51 4.12 5.67 7.29
CA PRO A 51 3.72 4.27 7.07
C PRO A 51 2.23 4.13 6.77
N ALA A 52 1.38 4.89 7.47
CA ALA A 52 -0.05 4.95 7.21
C ALA A 52 -0.37 5.59 5.85
N LEU A 53 0.33 6.69 5.51
CA LEU A 53 0.17 7.37 4.22
C LEU A 53 0.56 6.45 3.07
N SER A 54 1.61 5.65 3.21
CA SER A 54 2.06 4.72 2.17
C SER A 54 1.01 3.65 1.84
N LEU A 55 0.37 3.07 2.86
CA LEU A 55 -0.74 2.12 2.69
C LEU A 55 -1.91 2.78 1.95
N PHE A 56 -2.26 4.01 2.36
CA PHE A 56 -3.35 4.76 1.75
C PHE A 56 -3.06 5.14 0.29
N ILE A 57 -1.85 5.62 -0.01
CA ILE A 57 -1.43 5.98 -1.37
C ILE A 57 -1.48 4.76 -2.28
N LEU A 58 -0.92 3.62 -1.85
CA LEU A 58 -0.97 2.39 -2.64
C LEU A 58 -2.40 1.87 -2.83
N PHE A 59 -3.24 1.94 -1.79
CA PHE A 59 -4.66 1.61 -1.91
C PHE A 59 -5.34 2.48 -2.99
N MET A 60 -5.14 3.79 -2.96
CA MET A 60 -5.73 4.72 -3.93
C MET A 60 -5.21 4.48 -5.37
N MET A 61 -3.91 4.20 -5.52
CA MET A 61 -3.30 3.87 -6.81
C MET A 61 -3.87 2.56 -7.38
N ALA A 62 -4.06 1.57 -6.53
CA ALA A 62 -4.64 0.28 -6.90
C ALA A 62 -6.14 0.39 -7.17
N PHE A 63 -6.87 1.22 -6.41
CA PHE A 63 -8.28 1.54 -6.66
C PHE A 63 -8.49 2.21 -8.03
N SER A 64 -7.63 3.16 -8.38
CA SER A 64 -7.67 3.88 -9.66
C SER A 64 -7.44 2.97 -10.88
N MET A 65 -6.70 1.87 -10.71
CA MET A 65 -6.37 0.91 -11.78
C MET A 65 -7.59 0.26 -12.45
N THR A 66 -8.75 0.32 -11.82
CA THR A 66 -10.02 -0.21 -12.35
C THR A 66 -10.43 0.43 -13.67
N SER A 67 -10.21 1.73 -13.82
CA SER A 67 -10.41 2.48 -15.07
C SER A 67 -9.48 2.01 -16.20
N THR A 68 -8.28 1.55 -15.86
CA THR A 68 -7.30 1.04 -16.83
C THR A 68 -7.55 -0.43 -17.21
N LEU A 69 -8.22 -1.19 -16.34
CA LEU A 69 -8.60 -2.58 -16.58
C LEU A 69 -9.67 -2.73 -17.67
N THR A 70 -10.64 -1.81 -17.72
CA THR A 70 -11.65 -1.77 -18.80
C THR A 70 -11.00 -1.42 -20.13
N LEU A 71 -10.06 -0.47 -20.15
CA LEU A 71 -9.27 -0.16 -21.34
C LEU A 71 -8.40 -1.35 -21.80
N ALA A 72 -7.79 -2.07 -20.85
CA ALA A 72 -6.99 -3.26 -21.09
C ALA A 72 -7.76 -4.42 -21.72
N LEU A 73 -9.03 -4.59 -21.33
CA LEU A 73 -9.95 -5.56 -21.93
C LEU A 73 -10.30 -5.20 -23.38
N ASN A 74 -10.47 -3.91 -23.69
CA ASN A 74 -10.73 -3.44 -25.07
C ASN A 74 -9.57 -3.71 -26.03
N PHE A 75 -8.35 -3.95 -25.53
CA PHE A 75 -7.21 -4.39 -26.35
C PHE A 75 -7.23 -5.90 -26.70
N GLY A 76 -8.33 -6.61 -26.44
CA GLY A 76 -8.51 -8.02 -26.82
C GLY A 76 -7.73 -9.02 -25.96
N ALA A 77 -7.40 -8.64 -24.71
CA ALA A 77 -6.67 -9.52 -23.80
C ALA A 77 -7.54 -10.69 -23.31
N THR A 78 -6.99 -11.91 -23.26
CA THR A 78 -7.68 -13.06 -22.65
C THR A 78 -7.79 -12.87 -21.13
N ARG A 79 -8.84 -13.43 -20.51
CA ARG A 79 -9.09 -13.30 -19.06
C ARG A 79 -7.90 -13.76 -18.20
N LYS A 80 -7.24 -14.85 -18.60
CA LYS A 80 -6.03 -15.37 -17.93
C LYS A 80 -4.84 -14.41 -18.08
N ALA A 81 -4.65 -13.82 -19.26
CA ALA A 81 -3.61 -12.83 -19.51
C ALA A 81 -3.78 -11.59 -18.64
N LEU A 82 -5.02 -11.11 -18.51
CA LEU A 82 -5.35 -9.93 -17.74
C LEU A 82 -5.11 -10.15 -16.25
N PHE A 83 -5.52 -11.30 -15.70
CA PHE A 83 -5.24 -11.65 -14.31
C PHE A 83 -3.75 -11.73 -14.04
N GLY A 84 -2.97 -12.41 -14.90
CA GLY A 84 -1.52 -12.49 -14.74
C GLY A 84 -0.84 -11.10 -14.83
N ALA A 85 -1.29 -10.24 -15.73
CA ALA A 85 -0.78 -8.88 -15.84
C ALA A 85 -1.11 -8.03 -14.59
N LEU A 86 -2.32 -8.18 -14.06
CA LEU A 86 -2.76 -7.50 -12.84
C LEU A 86 -1.95 -7.95 -11.62
N GLN A 87 -1.73 -9.27 -11.46
CA GLN A 87 -0.87 -9.79 -10.39
C GLN A 87 0.54 -9.21 -10.47
N GLY A 88 1.11 -9.14 -11.68
CA GLY A 88 2.42 -8.52 -11.88
C GLY A 88 2.46 -7.06 -11.41
N VAL A 89 1.40 -6.28 -11.68
CA VAL A 89 1.32 -4.88 -11.23
C VAL A 89 1.12 -4.77 -9.71
N LEU A 90 0.28 -5.61 -9.12
CA LEU A 90 0.07 -5.64 -7.67
C LEU A 90 1.37 -5.92 -6.93
N VAL A 91 2.17 -6.88 -7.42
CA VAL A 91 3.52 -7.15 -6.91
C VAL A 91 4.44 -5.94 -7.08
N ILE A 92 4.43 -5.29 -8.24
CA ILE A 92 5.21 -4.07 -8.48
C ILE A 92 4.83 -2.96 -7.48
N TYR A 93 3.54 -2.75 -7.21
CA TYR A 93 3.11 -1.75 -6.23
C TYR A 93 3.50 -2.12 -4.80
N ALA A 94 3.30 -3.37 -4.39
CA ALA A 94 3.65 -3.82 -3.04
C ALA A 94 5.16 -3.72 -2.81
N VAL A 95 5.98 -4.24 -3.73
CA VAL A 95 7.44 -4.22 -3.63
C VAL A 95 7.98 -2.81 -3.81
N GLY A 96 7.50 -2.06 -4.80
CA GLY A 96 7.92 -0.68 -5.04
C GLY A 96 7.60 0.22 -3.86
N GLY A 97 6.40 0.11 -3.30
CA GLY A 97 6.03 0.86 -2.11
C GLY A 97 6.81 0.43 -0.86
N TRP A 98 7.11 -0.86 -0.71
CA TRP A 98 7.96 -1.36 0.37
C TRP A 98 9.38 -0.79 0.28
N VAL A 99 9.99 -0.77 -0.90
CA VAL A 99 11.31 -0.17 -1.13
C VAL A 99 11.29 1.32 -0.83
N ILE A 100 10.29 2.07 -1.33
CA ILE A 100 10.16 3.51 -1.07
C ILE A 100 10.03 3.77 0.43
N SER A 101 9.20 3.01 1.14
CA SER A 101 9.01 3.17 2.57
C SER A 101 10.24 2.77 3.39
N ALA A 102 10.96 1.71 3.00
CA ALA A 102 12.22 1.34 3.64
C ALA A 102 13.29 2.43 3.47
N LEU A 103 13.43 3.00 2.27
CA LEU A 103 14.34 4.12 1.99
C LEU A 103 13.93 5.39 2.75
N PHE A 104 12.62 5.66 2.87
CA PHE A 104 12.13 6.80 3.63
C PHE A 104 12.49 6.65 5.12
N SER A 105 12.28 5.45 5.70
CA SER A 105 12.58 5.17 7.10
C SER A 105 14.07 5.05 7.41
N SER A 106 14.95 4.90 6.41
CA SER A 106 16.39 4.89 6.64
C SER A 106 16.99 6.29 6.77
N VAL A 107 16.30 7.33 6.31
CA VAL A 107 16.76 8.73 6.39
C VAL A 107 17.16 9.13 7.82
N PRO A 108 16.31 8.97 8.86
CA PRO A 108 16.67 9.42 10.20
C PRO A 108 17.86 8.64 10.77
N VAL A 109 18.02 7.36 10.37
CA VAL A 109 19.11 6.49 10.81
C VAL A 109 20.43 6.90 10.14
N TRP A 110 20.42 7.18 8.84
CA TRP A 110 21.62 7.60 8.11
C TRP A 110 22.12 8.98 8.52
N PHE A 111 21.22 9.88 8.88
CA PHE A 111 21.55 11.25 9.27
C PHE A 111 21.56 11.48 10.79
N GLY A 112 21.41 10.42 11.59
CA GLY A 112 21.53 10.48 13.05
C GLY A 112 20.51 11.40 13.75
N TRP A 113 19.27 11.43 13.27
CA TRP A 113 18.24 12.30 13.85
C TRP A 113 17.93 11.86 15.29
N PRO A 114 17.74 12.79 16.24
CA PRO A 114 17.40 12.50 17.64
C PRO A 114 15.93 12.12 17.77
N ARG A 115 15.50 11.07 17.06
CA ARG A 115 14.11 10.59 17.03
C ARG A 115 14.05 9.22 17.67
N GLU A 116 13.38 9.14 18.81
CA GLU A 116 13.14 7.88 19.50
C GLU A 116 12.37 6.91 18.60
N GLY A 117 12.79 5.65 18.57
CA GLY A 117 12.14 4.62 17.76
C GLY A 117 12.48 4.63 16.25
N ALA A 118 13.32 5.53 15.75
CA ALA A 118 13.69 5.56 14.32
C ALA A 118 14.22 4.23 13.79
N ALA A 119 15.07 3.54 14.57
CA ALA A 119 15.56 2.21 14.23
C ALA A 119 14.44 1.14 14.24
N ALA A 120 13.51 1.21 15.19
CA ALA A 120 12.38 0.29 15.27
C ALA A 120 11.41 0.48 14.09
N VAL A 121 11.12 1.74 13.72
CA VAL A 121 10.30 2.08 12.54
C VAL A 121 10.96 1.60 11.25
N LEU A 122 12.29 1.72 11.12
CA LEU A 122 13.02 1.15 9.99
C LEU A 122 12.88 -0.37 9.95
N MET A 123 13.09 -1.08 11.06
CA MET A 123 12.94 -2.55 11.10
C MET A 123 11.51 -3.00 10.76
N LEU A 124 10.52 -2.23 11.19
CA LEU A 124 9.11 -2.50 10.90
C LEU A 124 8.79 -2.31 9.42
N ASN A 125 9.16 -1.17 8.84
CA ASN A 125 8.85 -0.83 7.45
C ASN A 125 9.71 -1.61 6.44
N SER A 126 10.91 -2.03 6.85
CA SER A 126 11.74 -2.95 6.06
C SER A 126 11.36 -4.43 6.25
N GLY A 127 10.43 -4.74 7.16
CA GLY A 127 10.03 -6.10 7.47
C GLY A 127 9.09 -6.74 6.44
N PRO A 128 9.04 -8.09 6.39
CA PRO A 128 8.12 -8.83 5.51
C PRO A 128 6.64 -8.62 5.87
N ALA A 129 6.35 -8.31 7.13
CA ALA A 129 5.00 -8.02 7.60
C ALA A 129 4.46 -6.72 6.99
N PHE A 130 5.30 -5.70 6.81
CA PHE A 130 4.89 -4.46 6.16
C PHE A 130 4.68 -4.65 4.65
N LEU A 131 5.53 -5.44 4.01
CA LEU A 131 5.30 -5.85 2.62
C LEU A 131 3.96 -6.57 2.45
N ALA A 132 3.59 -7.44 3.39
CA ALA A 132 2.28 -8.09 3.38
C ALA A 132 1.12 -7.10 3.56
N ALA A 133 1.28 -6.09 4.42
CA ALA A 133 0.29 -5.03 4.60
C ALA A 133 0.11 -4.18 3.32
N LEU A 134 1.20 -3.83 2.63
CA LEU A 134 1.16 -3.13 1.35
C LEU A 134 0.52 -4.00 0.25
N ALA A 135 0.85 -5.29 0.21
CA ALA A 135 0.20 -6.24 -0.70
C ALA A 135 -1.31 -6.31 -0.44
N ALA A 136 -1.74 -6.43 0.81
CA ALA A 136 -3.14 -6.39 1.19
C ALA A 136 -3.82 -5.09 0.73
N ALA A 137 -3.21 -3.93 1.01
CA ALA A 137 -3.76 -2.63 0.62
C ALA A 137 -3.96 -2.52 -0.90
N THR A 138 -3.01 -3.00 -1.70
CA THR A 138 -3.14 -2.98 -3.17
C THR A 138 -4.23 -3.93 -3.68
N VAL A 139 -4.33 -5.14 -3.13
CA VAL A 139 -5.37 -6.11 -3.52
C VAL A 139 -6.76 -5.59 -3.17
N PHE A 140 -6.94 -5.05 -1.95
CA PHE A 140 -8.20 -4.44 -1.52
C PHE A 140 -8.54 -3.18 -2.31
N GLY A 141 -7.54 -2.38 -2.70
CA GLY A 141 -7.71 -1.23 -3.58
C GLY A 141 -8.31 -1.64 -4.92
N VAL A 142 -7.69 -2.60 -5.62
CA VAL A 142 -8.24 -3.08 -6.89
C VAL A 142 -9.63 -3.70 -6.69
N LEU A 143 -9.80 -4.58 -5.69
CA LEU A 143 -11.07 -5.26 -5.45
C LEU A 143 -12.22 -4.27 -5.21
N SER A 144 -12.00 -3.25 -4.39
CA SER A 144 -13.03 -2.24 -4.08
C SER A 144 -13.45 -1.45 -5.31
N GLY A 145 -12.50 -0.98 -6.13
CA GLY A 145 -12.86 -0.24 -7.34
C GLY A 145 -13.48 -1.15 -8.41
N VAL A 146 -13.09 -2.42 -8.47
CA VAL A 146 -13.66 -3.40 -9.41
C VAL A 146 -15.12 -3.68 -9.01
N MET A 147 -15.40 -3.84 -7.72
CA MET A 147 -16.75 -4.07 -7.21
C MET A 147 -17.65 -2.83 -7.39
N MET A 148 -17.11 -1.62 -7.21
CA MET A 148 -17.84 -0.37 -7.48
C MET A 148 -18.31 -0.26 -8.93
N ALA A 149 -17.53 -0.76 -9.89
CA ALA A 149 -17.92 -0.76 -11.30
C ALA A 149 -19.12 -1.68 -11.60
N ARG A 150 -19.35 -2.73 -10.78
CA ARG A 150 -20.47 -3.66 -10.96
C ARG A 150 -21.70 -3.29 -10.15
N SER A 151 -21.54 -2.95 -8.88
CA SER A 151 -22.64 -2.48 -8.04
C SER A 151 -22.16 -1.49 -6.99
N ARG A 152 -22.83 -0.34 -6.92
CA ARG A 152 -22.48 0.72 -5.96
C ARG A 152 -22.53 0.24 -4.51
N LEU A 153 -23.50 -0.61 -4.18
CA LEU A 153 -23.69 -1.16 -2.82
C LEU A 153 -22.61 -2.15 -2.40
N LEU A 154 -22.23 -3.12 -3.25
CA LEU A 154 -21.16 -4.06 -2.88
C LEU A 154 -19.80 -3.38 -2.89
N GLY A 155 -19.57 -2.48 -3.85
CA GLY A 155 -18.37 -1.67 -3.91
C GLY A 155 -18.18 -0.81 -2.67
N SER A 156 -19.23 -0.14 -2.18
CA SER A 156 -19.16 0.66 -0.95
C SER A 156 -18.91 -0.20 0.29
N MET A 157 -19.57 -1.35 0.42
CA MET A 157 -19.34 -2.28 1.53
C MET A 157 -17.88 -2.78 1.57
N VAL A 158 -17.33 -3.18 0.42
CA VAL A 158 -15.93 -3.63 0.32
C VAL A 158 -14.96 -2.49 0.58
N LEU A 159 -15.28 -1.27 0.12
CA LEU A 159 -14.45 -0.09 0.39
C LEU A 159 -14.42 0.24 1.88
N ILE A 160 -15.57 0.22 2.56
CA ILE A 160 -15.64 0.41 4.01
C ILE A 160 -14.82 -0.66 4.74
N LEU A 161 -14.97 -1.94 4.36
CA LEU A 161 -14.21 -3.03 4.95
C LEU A 161 -12.70 -2.89 4.70
N ALA A 162 -12.29 -2.47 3.50
CA ALA A 162 -10.89 -2.20 3.18
C ALA A 162 -10.33 -1.03 4.00
N MET A 163 -11.11 0.05 4.19
CA MET A 163 -10.71 1.18 5.04
C MET A 163 -10.56 0.76 6.50
N LEU A 164 -11.49 -0.06 7.03
CA LEU A 164 -11.36 -0.60 8.39
C LEU A 164 -10.12 -1.47 8.54
N LEU A 165 -9.81 -2.33 7.56
CA LEU A 165 -8.60 -3.14 7.55
C LEU A 165 -7.32 -2.29 7.47
N MET A 166 -7.33 -1.19 6.71
CA MET A 166 -6.22 -0.24 6.70
C MET A 166 -6.05 0.46 8.04
N ILE A 167 -7.14 0.87 8.68
CA ILE A 167 -7.11 1.42 10.04
C ILE A 167 -6.49 0.40 11.01
N VAL A 168 -6.88 -0.86 10.94
CA VAL A 168 -6.27 -1.95 11.73
C VAL A 168 -4.77 -2.11 11.42
N GLY A 169 -4.38 -2.04 10.15
CA GLY A 169 -2.97 -2.07 9.74
C GLY A 169 -2.17 -0.87 10.26
N ILE A 170 -2.78 0.32 10.34
CA ILE A 170 -2.17 1.51 10.92
C ILE A 170 -2.01 1.35 12.43
N PHE A 171 -3.04 0.86 13.12
CA PHE A 171 -2.96 0.55 14.56
C PHE A 171 -1.87 -0.47 14.85
N TRP A 172 -1.74 -1.51 14.03
CA TRP A 172 -0.66 -2.47 14.12
C TRP A 172 0.71 -1.77 14.07
N LEU A 173 0.92 -0.92 13.06
CA LEU A 173 2.18 -0.19 12.88
C LEU A 173 2.52 0.72 14.07
N VAL A 174 1.52 1.40 14.62
CA VAL A 174 1.68 2.28 15.78
C VAL A 174 2.02 1.49 17.05
N ILE A 175 1.43 0.30 17.23
CA ILE A 175 1.71 -0.58 18.36
C ILE A 175 3.13 -1.18 18.25
N THR A 176 3.53 -1.65 17.07
CA THR A 176 4.84 -2.28 16.84
C THR A 176 6.00 -1.30 16.69
N GLY A 177 5.73 -0.06 16.26
CA GLY A 177 6.75 0.96 15.95
C GLY A 177 7.37 1.65 17.17
N GLY A 178 6.88 1.39 18.38
CA GLY A 178 7.47 1.88 19.62
C GLY A 178 6.61 2.89 20.41
N SER A 179 5.52 3.43 19.85
CA SER A 179 4.66 4.36 20.59
C SER A 179 3.88 3.72 21.75
N PHE A 180 3.69 2.39 21.71
CA PHE A 180 3.02 1.60 22.74
C PHE A 180 3.76 0.29 23.05
N SER A 181 5.10 0.27 22.90
CA SER A 181 5.88 -0.93 23.22
C SER A 181 5.86 -1.19 24.74
N GLY A 182 4.92 -2.03 25.16
CA GLY A 182 4.75 -2.52 26.52
C GLY A 182 3.98 -3.84 26.53
N SER A 183 4.04 -4.57 27.63
CA SER A 183 3.41 -5.90 27.81
C SER A 183 1.87 -5.93 27.68
N MET A 184 1.23 -4.78 27.45
CA MET A 184 -0.22 -4.64 27.36
C MET A 184 -0.84 -5.37 26.15
N TRP A 185 -0.07 -5.60 25.07
CA TRP A 185 -0.62 -6.11 23.81
C TRP A 185 -0.37 -7.60 23.55
N GLY A 186 0.46 -8.27 24.35
CA GLY A 186 0.77 -9.69 24.20
C GLY A 186 1.18 -10.07 22.77
N ASP A 187 0.58 -11.14 22.23
CA ASP A 187 0.86 -11.67 20.89
C ASP A 187 0.07 -11.00 19.75
N LEU A 188 -0.82 -10.05 20.07
CA LEU A 188 -1.67 -9.35 19.10
C LEU A 188 -0.87 -8.77 17.90
N PRO A 189 0.31 -8.15 18.11
CA PRO A 189 1.09 -7.60 17.01
C PRO A 189 1.65 -8.66 16.04
N TRP A 190 1.79 -9.92 16.48
CA TRP A 190 2.27 -11.02 15.64
C TRP A 190 1.14 -11.67 14.82
N LEU A 191 -0.09 -11.63 15.33
CA LEU A 191 -1.26 -12.19 14.65
C LEU A 191 -1.80 -11.28 13.53
N LEU A 192 -1.65 -9.96 13.67
CA LEU A 192 -2.20 -8.98 12.71
C LEU A 192 -1.65 -9.10 11.28
N PRO A 193 -0.33 -9.31 11.05
CA PRO A 193 0.20 -9.60 9.71
C PRO A 193 -0.39 -10.88 9.09
N LEU A 194 -0.62 -11.91 9.92
CA LEU A 194 -1.24 -13.17 9.49
C LEU A 194 -2.68 -12.95 9.02
N VAL A 195 -3.46 -12.19 9.79
CA VAL A 195 -4.84 -11.82 9.43
C VAL A 195 -4.87 -10.99 8.15
N LEU A 196 -3.99 -10.00 8.01
CA LEU A 196 -3.88 -9.18 6.79
C LEU A 196 -3.49 -10.03 5.57
N GLY A 197 -2.54 -10.96 5.73
CA GLY A 197 -2.14 -11.90 4.69
C GLY A 197 -3.28 -12.81 4.26
N LEU A 198 -4.01 -13.41 5.20
CA LEU A 198 -5.19 -14.23 4.90
C LEU A 198 -6.28 -13.42 4.20
N ALA A 199 -6.55 -12.21 4.68
CA ALA A 199 -7.54 -11.31 4.08
C ALA A 199 -7.16 -10.95 2.63
N ALA A 200 -5.88 -10.71 2.35
CA ALA A 200 -5.38 -10.46 1.00
C ALA A 200 -5.56 -11.67 0.08
N VAL A 201 -5.23 -12.89 0.55
CA VAL A 201 -5.42 -14.12 -0.24
C VAL A 201 -6.89 -14.35 -0.55
N VAL A 202 -7.78 -14.16 0.42
CA VAL A 202 -9.23 -14.27 0.20
C VAL A 202 -9.70 -13.23 -0.83
N ALA A 203 -9.28 -11.98 -0.69
CA ALA A 203 -9.61 -10.91 -1.62
C ALA A 203 -9.13 -11.22 -3.05
N ASP A 204 -7.94 -11.81 -3.19
CA ASP A 204 -7.38 -12.18 -4.50
C ASP A 204 -8.13 -13.35 -5.15
N VAL A 205 -8.58 -14.33 -4.35
CA VAL A 205 -9.46 -15.41 -4.84
C VAL A 205 -10.80 -14.85 -5.33
N PHE A 206 -11.38 -13.88 -4.63
CA PHE A 206 -12.59 -13.19 -5.09
C PHE A 206 -12.33 -12.43 -6.40
N LEU A 207 -11.19 -11.77 -6.51
CA LEU A 207 -10.78 -11.04 -7.71
C LEU A 207 -10.61 -11.98 -8.92
N TYR A 208 -9.99 -13.15 -8.73
CA TYR A 208 -9.89 -14.18 -9.76
C TYR A 208 -11.26 -14.68 -10.23
N ARG A 209 -12.16 -15.02 -9.28
CA ARG A 209 -13.52 -15.47 -9.60
C ARG A 209 -14.30 -14.40 -10.36
N TYR A 210 -14.13 -13.15 -9.97
CA TYR A 210 -14.76 -12.01 -10.60
C TYR A 210 -14.30 -11.82 -12.05
N LEU A 211 -12.99 -11.79 -12.30
CA LEU A 211 -12.44 -11.62 -13.65
C LEU A 211 -12.79 -12.79 -14.57
N LYS A 212 -12.93 -14.01 -14.03
CA LYS A 212 -13.38 -15.17 -14.79
C LYS A 212 -14.82 -14.99 -15.32
N GLY A 213 -15.67 -14.31 -14.57
CA GLY A 213 -17.06 -14.00 -14.92
C GLY A 213 -17.27 -12.70 -15.71
N TYR A 214 -16.22 -11.92 -15.98
CA TYR A 214 -16.34 -10.62 -16.64
C TYR A 214 -16.73 -10.79 -18.12
N VAL A 215 -17.92 -10.29 -18.48
CA VAL A 215 -18.42 -10.23 -19.85
C VAL A 215 -18.22 -8.81 -20.36
N VAL A 216 -17.36 -8.65 -21.36
CA VAL A 216 -17.28 -7.41 -22.14
C VAL A 216 -18.57 -7.35 -22.96
N ARG A 217 -19.43 -6.37 -22.68
CA ARG A 217 -20.57 -6.03 -23.54
C ARG A 217 -20.11 -5.01 -24.56
#